data_AF-A0A944JMA9-F1
#
_entry.id   AF-A0A944JMA9-F1
#
_cell.length_a   1.000
_cell.length_b   1.000
_cell.length_c   1.000
_cell.angle_alpha   90.00
_cell.angle_beta   90.00
_cell.angle_gamma   90.00
#
_symmetry.space_group_name_H-M   'P 1'
#
loop_
_entity.id
_entity.type
_entity.pdbx_description
1 polymer ?
#
loop_
_entity_poly.entity_id
_entity_poly.type
_entity_poly.pdbx_seq_one_letter_code
_entity_poly.pdbx_strand_id
1 'polypeptide(L)'
;MATDAPQQRPALLPDLERSRAVLVACDDDAVRVRESQPAARAAQLAETLISPAIGMAFRPENVTVVTSWQHPAEVFDAVRRAAEEASDVLLFHYVGSGSHHREFVLPRAVPGSEGLAPLRTVADLVRRSPAARRVVLLDCEDFEATSCCFTRDPRPGGAGTSSALSLVGKAPSLYFSSGDDMIPAGDEFTGTLAEALRSGVTDGPEVLDLVTLRNAVEGRWAQLGYWVENEHVAVPDTLSLVGGHDVALGKNIAFGPDGDRSRHPFHLDAGVVDLVERWWD
;
A
#
# COMPACT_ATOMS: atom_id res chain seq x y z
N MET A 1 13.27 27.26 -32.00
CA MET A 1 12.89 25.84 -31.86
C MET A 1 13.82 25.25 -30.81
N ALA A 2 13.38 25.23 -29.55
CA ALA A 2 14.12 24.54 -28.50
C ALA A 2 13.78 23.05 -28.62
N THR A 3 14.78 22.25 -28.96
CA THR A 3 14.70 20.80 -28.97
C THR A 3 14.52 20.36 -27.51
N ASP A 4 13.33 19.90 -27.17
CA ASP A 4 13.01 19.39 -25.84
C ASP A 4 13.86 18.12 -25.64
N ALA A 5 14.94 18.24 -24.87
CA ALA A 5 15.74 17.08 -24.50
C ALA A 5 14.83 16.13 -23.72
N PRO A 6 14.87 14.81 -23.97
CA PRO A 6 14.01 13.87 -23.27
C PRO A 6 14.25 14.01 -21.76
N GLN A 7 13.26 14.54 -21.04
CA GLN A 7 13.33 14.66 -19.59
C GLN A 7 13.58 13.26 -19.01
N GLN A 8 14.76 13.10 -18.40
CA GLN A 8 15.17 11.83 -17.82
C GLN A 8 14.21 11.47 -16.69
N ARG A 9 13.60 10.29 -16.76
CA ARG A 9 12.71 9.78 -15.72
C ARG A 9 13.47 9.73 -14.38
N PRO A 10 12.90 10.26 -13.29
CA PRO A 10 13.51 10.16 -11.96
C PRO A 10 13.86 8.72 -11.60
N ALA A 11 15.06 8.48 -11.06
CA ALA A 11 15.56 7.13 -10.75
C ALA A 11 14.73 6.38 -9.70
N LEU A 12 14.05 7.12 -8.81
CA LEU A 12 13.16 6.53 -7.80
C LEU A 12 11.88 5.96 -8.42
N LEU A 13 11.44 6.44 -9.58
CA LEU A 13 10.26 5.87 -10.24
C LEU A 13 10.59 4.49 -10.84
N PRO A 14 9.59 3.59 -10.95
CA PRO A 14 9.80 2.31 -11.58
C PRO A 14 10.12 2.47 -13.06
N ASP A 15 11.04 1.66 -13.58
CA ASP A 15 11.24 1.46 -15.01
C ASP A 15 9.98 0.80 -15.58
N LEU A 16 9.38 1.46 -16.58
CA LEU A 16 8.08 1.10 -17.11
C LEU A 16 8.06 -0.30 -17.77
N GLU A 17 9.17 -0.74 -18.38
CA GLU A 17 9.25 -2.06 -19.04
C GLU A 17 9.57 -3.17 -18.04
N ARG A 18 10.39 -2.83 -17.04
CA ARG A 18 11.01 -3.80 -16.14
C ARG A 18 10.29 -3.98 -14.83
N SER A 19 9.21 -3.23 -14.61
CA SER A 19 8.43 -3.25 -13.38
C SER A 19 7.06 -3.90 -13.59
N ARG A 20 6.55 -4.56 -12.53
CA ARG A 20 5.22 -5.19 -12.51
C ARG A 20 4.51 -4.87 -11.20
N ALA A 21 3.19 -4.74 -11.26
CA ALA A 21 2.34 -4.59 -10.09
C ALA A 21 1.23 -5.65 -10.09
N VAL A 22 0.97 -6.24 -8.92
CA VAL A 22 -0.17 -7.11 -8.67
C VAL A 22 -0.94 -6.56 -7.47
N LEU A 23 -2.19 -6.19 -7.69
CA LEU A 23 -3.11 -5.71 -6.66
C LEU A 23 -4.15 -6.80 -6.43
N VAL A 24 -4.20 -7.35 -5.22
CA VAL A 24 -5.11 -8.41 -4.84
C VAL A 24 -6.13 -7.84 -3.88
N ALA A 25 -7.41 -8.01 -4.22
CA ALA A 25 -8.51 -7.60 -3.36
C ALA A 25 -9.32 -8.81 -2.90
N CYS A 26 -9.74 -8.76 -1.65
CA CYS A 26 -10.65 -9.71 -1.05
C CYS A 26 -11.86 -8.96 -0.50
N ASP A 27 -12.96 -8.98 -1.24
CA ASP A 27 -14.21 -8.32 -0.85
C ASP A 27 -14.83 -8.99 0.39
N ASP A 28 -15.64 -8.20 1.09
CA ASP A 28 -16.31 -8.59 2.32
C ASP A 28 -17.82 -8.56 2.13
N ASP A 29 -18.48 -9.70 2.31
CA ASP A 29 -19.92 -9.84 2.18
C ASP A 29 -20.69 -8.97 3.20
N ALA A 30 -20.05 -8.56 4.30
CA ALA A 30 -20.64 -7.63 5.27
C ALA A 30 -20.72 -6.18 4.74
N VAL A 31 -19.85 -5.80 3.80
CA VAL A 31 -19.78 -4.44 3.26
C VAL A 31 -20.81 -4.23 2.17
N ARG A 32 -21.77 -3.33 2.41
CA ARG A 32 -22.87 -3.08 1.46
C ARG A 32 -22.58 -1.99 0.43
N VAL A 33 -21.72 -1.04 0.76
CA VAL A 33 -21.34 0.06 -0.13
C VAL A 33 -20.25 -0.43 -1.07
N ARG A 34 -20.54 -0.47 -2.37
CA ARG A 34 -19.63 -1.03 -3.37
C ARG A 34 -18.32 -0.25 -3.45
N GLU A 35 -18.37 1.06 -3.28
CA GLU A 35 -17.22 1.95 -3.35
C GLU A 35 -16.25 1.73 -2.17
N SER A 36 -16.75 1.23 -1.05
CA SER A 36 -15.95 0.87 0.13
C SER A 36 -15.34 -0.55 0.04
N GLN A 37 -15.75 -1.35 -0.95
CA GLN A 37 -15.23 -2.71 -1.13
C GLN A 37 -13.72 -2.68 -1.48
N PRO A 38 -12.93 -3.61 -0.93
CA PRO A 38 -11.53 -3.84 -1.30
C PRO A 38 -11.26 -3.81 -2.82
N ALA A 39 -12.11 -4.44 -3.64
CA ALA A 39 -11.95 -4.46 -5.09
C ALA A 39 -12.05 -3.06 -5.74
N ALA A 40 -12.99 -2.24 -5.29
CA ALA A 40 -13.14 -0.87 -5.79
C ALA A 40 -11.91 -0.02 -5.44
N ARG A 41 -11.41 -0.14 -4.20
CA ARG A 41 -10.20 0.57 -3.75
C ARG A 41 -8.94 0.12 -4.49
N ALA A 42 -8.77 -1.19 -4.70
CA ALA A 42 -7.67 -1.73 -5.51
C ALA A 42 -7.71 -1.21 -6.96
N ALA A 43 -8.90 -1.18 -7.58
CA ALA A 43 -9.07 -0.62 -8.93
C ALA A 43 -8.69 0.87 -8.98
N GLN A 44 -9.11 1.67 -7.99
CA GLN A 44 -8.73 3.08 -7.91
C GLN A 44 -7.22 3.28 -7.78
N LEU A 45 -6.53 2.43 -7.00
CA LEU A 45 -5.08 2.48 -6.89
C LEU A 45 -4.42 2.09 -8.22
N ALA A 46 -4.90 1.04 -8.89
CA ALA A 46 -4.39 0.62 -10.20
C ALA A 46 -4.50 1.74 -11.25
N GLU A 47 -5.67 2.36 -11.38
CA GLU A 47 -5.90 3.52 -12.28
C GLU A 47 -4.95 4.68 -11.97
N THR A 48 -4.69 4.91 -10.69
CA THR A 48 -3.77 5.96 -10.26
C THR A 48 -2.33 5.64 -10.65
N LEU A 49 -1.87 4.41 -10.40
CA LEU A 49 -0.51 3.96 -10.71
C LEU A 49 -0.16 4.01 -12.21
N ILE A 50 -1.17 3.88 -13.09
CA ILE A 50 -0.99 3.96 -14.55
C ILE A 50 -1.25 5.36 -15.12
N SER A 51 -1.62 6.33 -14.28
CA SER A 51 -2.02 7.65 -14.75
C SER A 51 -0.83 8.46 -15.26
N PRO A 52 -0.87 8.95 -16.53
CA PRO A 52 0.16 9.87 -17.04
C PRO A 52 0.22 11.18 -16.26
N ALA A 53 -0.89 11.60 -15.62
CA ALA A 53 -0.97 12.86 -14.88
C ALA A 53 0.00 12.90 -13.70
N ILE A 54 0.30 11.75 -13.09
CA ILE A 54 1.27 11.62 -12.00
C ILE A 54 2.60 11.06 -12.49
N GLY A 55 2.88 11.12 -13.80
CA GLY A 55 4.12 10.58 -14.38
C GLY A 55 4.18 9.06 -14.49
N MET A 56 3.05 8.35 -14.36
CA MET A 56 2.84 6.91 -14.56
C MET A 56 3.89 6.04 -13.88
N ALA A 57 3.56 5.35 -12.78
CA ALA A 57 4.49 4.41 -12.13
C ALA A 57 4.67 3.12 -12.93
N PHE A 58 3.60 2.61 -13.53
CA PHE A 58 3.59 1.36 -14.29
C PHE A 58 2.82 1.53 -15.59
N ARG A 59 3.16 0.75 -16.62
CA ARG A 59 2.31 0.66 -17.81
C ARG A 59 1.02 -0.11 -17.50
N PRO A 60 -0.10 0.20 -18.19
CA PRO A 60 -1.35 -0.55 -18.06
C PRO A 60 -1.18 -2.07 -18.19
N GLU A 61 -0.41 -2.53 -19.17
CA GLU A 61 -0.14 -3.96 -19.40
C GLU A 61 0.69 -4.64 -18.29
N ASN A 62 1.33 -3.85 -17.42
CA ASN A 62 2.19 -4.31 -16.34
C ASN A 62 1.52 -4.25 -14.96
N VAL A 63 0.24 -3.85 -14.89
CA VAL A 63 -0.57 -3.85 -13.68
C VAL A 63 -1.66 -4.89 -13.79
N THR A 64 -1.67 -5.86 -12.88
CA THR A 64 -2.71 -6.89 -12.78
C THR A 64 -3.52 -6.67 -11.51
N VAL A 65 -4.85 -6.61 -11.65
CA VAL A 65 -5.78 -6.52 -10.52
C VAL A 65 -6.54 -7.84 -10.41
N VAL A 66 -6.42 -8.51 -9.27
CA VAL A 66 -7.05 -9.81 -8.99
C VAL A 66 -8.17 -9.60 -7.98
N THR A 67 -9.41 -9.68 -8.44
CA THR A 67 -10.64 -9.53 -7.65
C THR A 67 -11.51 -10.77 -7.82
N SER A 68 -12.39 -11.04 -6.86
CA SER A 68 -13.40 -12.12 -6.97
C SER A 68 -12.82 -13.51 -7.29
N TRP A 69 -11.56 -13.75 -6.91
CA TRP A 69 -10.90 -15.05 -7.09
C TRP A 69 -11.57 -16.10 -6.19
N GLN A 70 -11.77 -17.31 -6.71
CA GLN A 70 -12.39 -18.42 -5.97
C GLN A 70 -11.35 -19.33 -5.33
N HIS A 71 -10.14 -19.35 -5.89
CA HIS A 71 -9.06 -20.21 -5.43
C HIS A 71 -7.76 -19.41 -5.26
N PRO A 72 -7.01 -19.62 -4.16
CA PRO A 72 -5.71 -18.98 -3.97
C PRO A 72 -4.71 -19.19 -5.12
N ALA A 73 -4.87 -20.27 -5.89
CA ALA A 73 -4.06 -20.55 -7.07
C ALA A 73 -4.10 -19.41 -8.12
N GLU A 74 -5.24 -18.73 -8.26
CA GLU A 74 -5.37 -17.59 -9.18
C GLU A 74 -4.46 -16.43 -8.77
N VAL A 75 -4.40 -16.16 -7.46
CA VAL A 75 -3.48 -15.17 -6.88
C VAL A 75 -2.03 -15.62 -7.06
N PHE A 76 -1.74 -16.90 -6.81
CA PHE A 76 -0.38 -17.43 -6.97
C PHE A 76 0.12 -17.31 -8.41
N ASP A 77 -0.71 -17.61 -9.40
CA ASP A 77 -0.33 -17.52 -10.80
C ASP A 77 -0.07 -16.07 -11.23
N ALA A 78 -0.92 -15.13 -10.80
CA ALA A 78 -0.72 -13.71 -11.07
C ALA A 78 0.59 -13.19 -10.44
N VAL A 79 0.82 -13.50 -9.15
CA VAL A 79 2.03 -13.07 -8.44
C VAL A 79 3.27 -13.74 -9.03
N ARG A 80 3.23 -15.05 -9.31
CA ARG A 80 4.36 -15.79 -9.89
C ARG A 80 4.76 -15.19 -11.23
N ARG A 81 3.78 -14.94 -12.11
CA ARG A 81 4.05 -14.33 -13.42
C ARG A 81 4.70 -12.95 -13.28
N ALA A 82 4.11 -12.07 -12.47
CA ALA A 82 4.67 -10.74 -12.25
C ALA A 82 6.07 -10.81 -11.62
N ALA A 83 6.27 -11.73 -10.68
CA ALA A 83 7.55 -11.94 -10.02
C ALA A 83 8.63 -12.45 -10.97
N GLU A 84 8.30 -13.32 -11.93
CA GLU A 84 9.23 -13.82 -12.95
C GLU A 84 9.60 -12.73 -13.98
N GLU A 85 8.66 -11.85 -14.33
CA GLU A 85 8.87 -10.80 -15.34
C GLU A 85 9.51 -9.52 -14.80
N ALA A 86 9.34 -9.21 -13.51
CA ALA A 86 9.88 -7.99 -12.89
C ALA A 86 11.40 -8.10 -12.65
N SER A 87 12.15 -7.13 -13.18
CA SER A 87 13.60 -6.99 -12.94
C SER A 87 14.00 -5.64 -12.34
N ASP A 88 13.09 -4.67 -12.26
CA ASP A 88 13.29 -3.42 -11.53
C ASP A 88 12.42 -3.36 -10.27
N VAL A 89 11.12 -3.07 -10.40
CA VAL A 89 10.18 -3.06 -9.25
C VAL A 89 9.15 -4.17 -9.39
N LEU A 90 8.98 -4.97 -8.33
CA LEU A 90 7.78 -5.78 -8.13
C LEU A 90 6.94 -5.15 -7.02
N LEU A 91 5.74 -4.67 -7.35
CA LEU A 91 4.76 -4.19 -6.38
C LEU A 91 3.70 -5.27 -6.14
N PHE A 92 3.54 -5.66 -4.88
CA PHE A 92 2.44 -6.48 -4.41
C PHE A 92 1.59 -5.64 -3.45
N HIS A 93 0.32 -5.46 -3.78
CA HIS A 93 -0.65 -4.81 -2.91
C HIS A 93 -1.72 -5.82 -2.54
N TYR A 94 -2.08 -5.84 -1.26
CA TYR A 94 -3.14 -6.67 -0.74
C TYR A 94 -4.09 -5.82 0.08
N VAL A 95 -5.37 -5.86 -0.28
CA VAL A 95 -6.45 -5.23 0.47
C VAL A 95 -7.55 -6.26 0.74
N GLY A 96 -7.99 -6.37 1.99
CA GLY A 96 -9.01 -7.37 2.32
C GLY A 96 -9.48 -7.31 3.77
N SER A 97 -10.72 -7.71 3.97
CA SER A 97 -11.37 -7.84 5.27
C SER A 97 -12.29 -9.07 5.29
N GLY A 98 -12.81 -9.41 6.46
CA GLY A 98 -13.81 -10.46 6.60
C GLY A 98 -13.29 -11.91 6.45
N SER A 99 -14.20 -12.84 6.21
CA SER A 99 -13.93 -14.28 6.32
C SER A 99 -12.99 -14.82 5.25
N HIS A 100 -13.17 -14.39 3.99
CA HIS A 100 -12.34 -14.84 2.88
C HIS A 100 -10.89 -14.33 3.01
N HIS A 101 -10.69 -13.14 3.61
CA HIS A 101 -9.38 -12.63 3.99
C HIS A 101 -8.70 -13.53 5.02
N ARG A 102 -9.41 -13.88 6.09
CA ARG A 102 -8.89 -14.74 7.17
C ARG A 102 -8.45 -16.10 6.64
N GLU A 103 -9.20 -16.71 5.73
CA GLU A 103 -8.81 -17.97 5.08
C GLU A 103 -7.52 -17.87 4.26
N PHE A 104 -7.23 -16.69 3.71
CA PHE A 104 -6.03 -16.44 2.92
C PHE A 104 -4.78 -16.16 3.77
N VAL A 105 -4.97 -15.51 4.92
CA VAL A 105 -3.89 -14.99 5.76
C VAL A 105 -3.53 -15.91 6.92
N LEU A 106 -4.50 -16.62 7.48
CA LEU A 106 -4.29 -17.48 8.64
C LEU A 106 -4.04 -18.93 8.22
N PRO A 107 -3.14 -19.66 8.91
CA PRO A 107 -2.99 -21.09 8.70
C PRO A 107 -4.32 -21.81 8.98
N ARG A 108 -4.79 -22.66 8.07
CA ARG A 108 -5.92 -23.54 8.39
C ARG A 108 -5.45 -24.55 9.44
N ALA A 109 -6.04 -24.51 10.63
CA ALA A 109 -5.89 -25.56 11.63
C ALA A 109 -6.67 -26.83 11.18
N VAL A 110 -6.14 -27.53 10.17
CA VAL A 110 -6.66 -28.85 9.78
C VAL A 110 -5.89 -29.89 10.59
N PRO A 111 -6.55 -30.74 11.41
CA PRO A 111 -5.87 -31.81 12.12
C PRO A 111 -5.09 -32.70 11.14
N GLY A 112 -3.77 -32.78 11.30
CA GLY A 112 -2.86 -33.57 10.44
C GLY A 112 -2.26 -32.81 9.24
N SER A 113 -2.53 -31.51 9.09
CA SER A 113 -1.91 -30.64 8.08
C SER A 113 -1.44 -29.36 8.75
N GLU A 114 -0.14 -29.22 8.96
CA GLU A 114 0.49 -27.93 9.24
C GLU A 114 0.54 -27.10 7.95
N GLY A 115 -0.63 -26.76 7.41
CA GLY A 115 -0.75 -26.00 6.18
C GLY A 115 -0.27 -24.55 6.39
N LEU A 116 0.69 -24.11 5.60
CA LEU A 116 1.06 -22.70 5.53
C LEU A 116 -0.12 -21.89 4.97
N ALA A 117 -0.38 -20.71 5.53
CA ALA A 117 -1.37 -19.80 5.00
C ALA A 117 -1.06 -19.47 3.52
N PRO A 118 -2.06 -19.38 2.62
CA PRO A 118 -1.86 -18.99 1.23
C PRO A 118 -0.99 -17.76 1.03
N LEU A 119 -1.14 -16.73 1.88
CA LEU A 119 -0.32 -15.52 1.83
C LEU A 119 1.19 -15.80 2.02
N ARG A 120 1.59 -16.83 2.77
CA ARG A 120 3.01 -17.20 2.91
C ARG A 120 3.60 -17.65 1.58
N THR A 121 2.84 -18.38 0.77
CA THR A 121 3.25 -18.76 -0.59
C THR A 121 3.45 -17.52 -1.47
N VAL A 122 2.57 -16.53 -1.36
CA VAL A 122 2.72 -15.23 -2.06
C VAL A 122 3.98 -14.51 -1.60
N ALA A 123 4.23 -14.43 -0.30
CA ALA A 123 5.43 -13.79 0.23
C ALA A 123 6.72 -14.48 -0.25
N ASP A 124 6.71 -15.81 -0.37
CA ASP A 124 7.81 -16.57 -0.95
C ASP A 124 8.05 -16.25 -2.44
N LEU A 125 6.97 -16.10 -3.23
CA LEU A 125 7.06 -15.68 -4.63
C LEU A 125 7.65 -14.28 -4.76
N VAL A 126 7.16 -13.32 -3.97
CA VAL A 126 7.69 -11.94 -3.93
C VAL A 126 9.16 -11.96 -3.53
N ARG A 127 9.55 -12.72 -2.50
CA ARG A 127 10.93 -12.83 -2.05
C ARG A 127 11.86 -13.40 -3.12
N ARG A 128 11.40 -14.37 -3.91
CA ARG A 128 12.20 -15.03 -4.97
C ARG A 128 12.28 -14.26 -6.29
N SER A 129 11.51 -13.18 -6.46
CA SER A 129 11.57 -12.34 -7.67
C SER A 129 12.99 -11.82 -7.97
N PRO A 130 13.42 -11.68 -9.24
CA PRO A 130 14.69 -11.04 -9.57
C PRO A 130 14.62 -9.50 -9.53
N ALA A 131 13.47 -8.90 -9.20
CA ALA A 131 13.32 -7.46 -9.09
C ALA A 131 14.38 -6.84 -8.17
N ALA A 132 14.93 -5.68 -8.53
CA ALA A 132 15.89 -4.96 -7.69
C ALA A 132 15.22 -4.42 -6.40
N ARG A 133 13.96 -3.99 -6.52
CA ARG A 133 13.14 -3.38 -5.47
C ARG A 133 11.83 -4.14 -5.36
N ARG A 134 11.43 -4.52 -4.16
CA ARG A 134 10.12 -5.16 -3.87
C ARG A 134 9.31 -4.20 -3.02
N VAL A 135 8.08 -3.94 -3.43
CA VAL A 135 7.15 -3.08 -2.70
C VAL A 135 5.98 -3.92 -2.23
N VAL A 136 5.66 -3.85 -0.95
CA VAL A 136 4.52 -4.54 -0.35
C VAL A 136 3.61 -3.50 0.31
N LEU A 137 2.36 -3.42 -0.15
CA LEU A 137 1.34 -2.53 0.42
C LEU A 137 0.24 -3.38 1.06
N LEU A 138 -0.03 -3.21 2.35
CA LEU A 138 -0.98 -4.03 3.11
C LEU A 138 -2.09 -3.18 3.72
N ASP A 139 -3.34 -3.45 3.33
CA ASP A 139 -4.54 -2.80 3.86
C ASP A 139 -5.54 -3.87 4.33
N CYS A 140 -5.33 -4.41 5.52
CA CYS A 140 -6.12 -5.52 6.03
C CYS A 140 -6.13 -5.60 7.56
N GLU A 141 -7.14 -6.28 8.12
CA GLU A 141 -7.33 -6.42 9.57
C GLU A 141 -6.20 -7.17 10.27
N ASP A 142 -5.66 -8.21 9.64
CA ASP A 142 -4.62 -9.08 10.21
C ASP A 142 -3.20 -8.59 9.86
N PHE A 143 -2.92 -7.28 10.01
CA PHE A 143 -1.65 -6.66 9.59
C PHE A 143 -0.41 -7.32 10.19
N GLU A 144 -0.41 -7.66 11.49
CA GLU A 144 0.75 -8.29 12.13
C GLU A 144 1.07 -9.65 11.49
N ALA A 145 0.04 -10.48 11.27
CA ALA A 145 0.21 -11.79 10.65
C ALA A 145 0.65 -11.69 9.19
N THR A 146 0.06 -10.75 8.43
CA THR A 146 0.40 -10.52 7.02
C THR A 146 1.82 -9.98 6.86
N SER A 147 2.18 -8.91 7.58
CA SER A 147 3.50 -8.27 7.49
C SER A 147 4.63 -9.22 7.88
N CYS A 148 4.43 -10.06 8.91
CA CYS A 148 5.39 -11.10 9.31
C CYS A 148 5.72 -12.11 8.19
N CYS A 149 4.81 -12.34 7.24
CA CYS A 149 5.06 -13.22 6.11
C CYS A 149 6.13 -12.65 5.17
N PHE A 150 6.21 -11.32 5.05
CA PHE A 150 7.13 -10.63 4.14
C PHE A 150 8.45 -10.25 4.82
N THR A 151 8.42 -9.81 6.08
CA THR A 151 9.60 -9.25 6.77
C THR A 151 10.51 -10.30 7.38
N ARG A 152 10.00 -11.49 7.73
CA ARG A 152 10.81 -12.55 8.35
C ARG A 152 11.45 -13.44 7.27
N ASP A 153 12.78 -13.59 7.28
CA ASP A 153 13.46 -14.64 6.50
C ASP A 153 13.26 -15.99 7.20
N PRO A 154 12.62 -16.98 6.56
CA PRO A 154 12.44 -18.31 7.13
C PRO A 154 13.75 -19.13 7.21
N ARG A 155 14.87 -18.69 6.60
CA ARG A 155 16.13 -19.44 6.60
C ARG A 155 16.96 -19.17 7.86
N PRO A 156 17.35 -20.20 8.63
CA PRO A 156 18.28 -20.01 9.75
C PRO A 156 19.68 -19.61 9.22
N GLY A 157 20.17 -18.44 9.65
CA GLY A 157 21.49 -17.92 9.26
C GLY A 157 21.53 -17.14 7.93
N GLY A 158 20.39 -16.58 7.48
CA GLY A 158 20.21 -15.94 6.17
C GLY A 158 21.30 -14.93 5.76
N ALA A 159 22.26 -15.39 4.97
CA ALA A 159 23.02 -14.58 4.04
C ALA A 159 22.49 -14.87 2.63
N GLY A 160 21.83 -13.91 1.98
CA GLY A 160 21.30 -14.11 0.63
C GLY A 160 20.70 -12.85 0.03
N THR A 161 21.47 -12.21 -0.85
CA THR A 161 21.11 -11.12 -1.78
C THR A 161 20.18 -10.04 -1.24
N SER A 162 20.78 -8.91 -0.86
CA SER A 162 20.17 -7.65 -0.42
C SER A 162 19.29 -7.01 -1.51
N SER A 163 18.16 -7.62 -1.85
CA SER A 163 17.10 -6.88 -2.52
C SER A 163 16.39 -6.00 -1.50
N ALA A 164 16.20 -4.73 -1.83
CA ALA A 164 15.48 -3.80 -0.96
C ALA A 164 13.98 -4.17 -0.95
N LEU A 165 13.49 -4.55 0.23
CA LEU A 165 12.07 -4.69 0.50
C LEU A 165 11.60 -3.39 1.15
N SER A 166 10.61 -2.78 0.55
CA SER A 166 9.88 -1.64 1.09
C SER A 166 8.44 -2.06 1.37
N LEU A 167 7.98 -1.90 2.60
CA LEU A 167 6.66 -2.32 3.04
C LEU A 167 5.94 -1.17 3.73
N VAL A 168 4.69 -0.93 3.34
CA VAL A 168 3.77 -0.03 4.06
C VAL A 168 2.50 -0.79 4.35
N GLY A 169 1.99 -0.69 5.57
CA GLY A 169 0.64 -1.18 5.82
C GLY A 169 0.00 -0.61 7.05
N LYS A 170 -1.33 -0.71 7.06
CA LYS A 170 -2.20 -0.23 8.12
C LYS A 170 -2.07 -1.13 9.35
N ALA A 171 -1.50 -0.60 10.43
CA ALA A 171 -1.54 -1.22 11.74
C ALA A 171 -2.79 -0.70 12.49
N PRO A 172 -3.73 -1.58 12.87
CA PRO A 172 -4.93 -1.14 13.59
C PRO A 172 -4.56 -0.50 14.92
N SER A 173 -5.22 0.62 15.26
CA SER A 173 -5.05 1.25 16.57
C SER A 173 -5.64 0.35 17.68
N LEU A 174 -5.05 0.39 18.88
CA LEU A 174 -5.45 -0.42 20.03
C LEU A 174 -6.89 -0.17 20.51
N TYR A 175 -7.54 0.90 20.05
CA TYR A 175 -8.87 1.31 20.50
C TYR A 175 -10.03 0.67 19.73
N PHE A 176 -9.79 0.23 18.50
CA PHE A 176 -10.78 -0.49 17.69
C PHE A 176 -10.21 -1.86 17.37
N SER A 177 -10.60 -2.87 18.16
CA SER A 177 -10.23 -4.25 17.87
C SER A 177 -10.90 -4.71 16.57
N SER A 178 -10.17 -5.48 15.76
CA SER A 178 -10.66 -6.08 14.52
C SER A 178 -11.99 -6.80 14.77
N GLY A 179 -13.07 -6.34 14.13
CA GLY A 179 -14.39 -6.96 14.19
C GLY A 179 -15.51 -6.15 14.86
N ASP A 180 -15.26 -4.91 15.32
CA ASP A 180 -16.36 -3.98 15.55
C ASP A 180 -16.83 -3.39 14.20
N ASP A 181 -18.15 -3.37 13.97
CA ASP A 181 -18.85 -2.78 12.80
C ASP A 181 -18.54 -1.27 12.57
N MET A 182 -17.67 -0.71 13.40
CA MET A 182 -17.25 0.68 13.45
C MET A 182 -15.76 0.77 13.11
N ILE A 183 -15.33 0.31 11.94
CA ILE A 183 -14.23 1.02 11.28
C ILE A 183 -14.87 2.33 10.80
N PRO A 184 -14.57 3.49 11.41
CA PRO A 184 -15.17 4.72 10.96
C PRO A 184 -14.78 4.93 9.49
N ALA A 185 -15.76 5.31 8.66
CA ALA A 185 -15.49 5.68 7.28
C ALA A 185 -14.42 6.78 7.26
N GLY A 186 -13.22 6.50 6.73
CA GLY A 186 -12.10 7.45 6.73
C GLY A 186 -10.70 6.84 6.75
N ASP A 187 -10.51 5.68 7.40
CA ASP A 187 -9.17 5.08 7.60
C ASP A 187 -8.79 4.02 6.56
N GLU A 188 -9.19 4.24 5.31
CA GLU A 188 -8.99 3.30 4.21
C GLU A 188 -7.64 3.54 3.53
N PHE A 189 -6.58 2.86 3.99
CA PHE A 189 -5.21 3.10 3.51
C PHE A 189 -5.09 3.13 1.99
N THR A 190 -5.65 2.13 1.29
CA THR A 190 -5.58 2.05 -0.17
C THR A 190 -6.24 3.24 -0.86
N GLY A 191 -7.40 3.68 -0.37
CA GLY A 191 -8.16 4.79 -0.94
C GLY A 191 -7.45 6.13 -0.73
N THR A 192 -7.03 6.39 0.52
CA THR A 192 -6.30 7.60 0.90
C THR A 192 -4.95 7.69 0.19
N LEU A 193 -4.24 6.58 0.02
CA LEU A 193 -2.99 6.52 -0.74
C LEU A 193 -3.20 6.91 -2.21
N ALA A 194 -4.24 6.35 -2.84
CA ALA A 194 -4.56 6.66 -4.23
C ALA A 194 -4.97 8.13 -4.39
N GLU A 195 -5.67 8.71 -3.41
CA GLU A 195 -5.98 10.14 -3.39
C GLU A 195 -4.73 11.02 -3.24
N ALA A 196 -3.82 10.68 -2.31
CA ALA A 196 -2.57 11.41 -2.10
C ALA A 196 -1.71 11.44 -3.38
N LEU A 197 -1.66 10.32 -4.12
CA LEU A 197 -1.00 10.26 -5.42
C LEU A 197 -1.68 11.17 -6.46
N ARG A 198 -3.02 11.16 -6.54
CA ARG A 198 -3.79 11.94 -7.55
C ARG A 198 -3.84 13.44 -7.28
N SER A 199 -3.82 13.83 -6.02
CA SER A 199 -3.93 15.24 -5.58
C SER A 199 -2.57 15.87 -5.31
N GLY A 200 -1.54 15.04 -5.09
CA GLY A 200 -0.21 15.49 -4.73
C GLY A 200 -0.08 15.84 -3.25
N VAL A 201 1.14 16.18 -2.85
CA VAL A 201 1.51 16.50 -1.48
C VAL A 201 2.19 17.87 -1.46
N THR A 202 1.54 18.85 -0.85
CA THR A 202 2.06 20.21 -0.67
C THR A 202 3.36 20.16 0.12
N ASP A 203 4.33 20.98 -0.30
CA ASP A 203 5.69 21.05 0.26
C ASP A 203 6.47 19.73 0.20
N GLY A 204 5.96 18.74 -0.56
CA GLY A 204 6.61 17.47 -0.77
C GLY A 204 7.65 17.48 -1.89
N PRO A 205 8.47 16.42 -1.97
CA PRO A 205 9.45 16.24 -3.05
C PRO A 205 8.79 16.12 -4.43
N GLU A 206 9.60 16.24 -5.50
CA GLU A 206 9.15 16.09 -6.90
C GLU A 206 8.55 14.71 -7.20
N VAL A 207 9.02 13.67 -6.50
CA VAL A 207 8.52 12.31 -6.59
C VAL A 207 8.08 11.83 -5.22
N LEU A 208 6.97 11.10 -5.19
CA LEU A 208 6.34 10.63 -3.95
C LEU A 208 6.86 9.23 -3.62
N ASP A 209 7.88 9.18 -2.77
CA ASP A 209 8.38 7.95 -2.15
C ASP A 209 7.39 7.41 -1.10
N LEU A 210 7.60 6.16 -0.64
CA LEU A 210 6.65 5.54 0.29
C LEU A 210 6.62 6.25 1.65
N VAL A 211 7.72 6.89 2.06
CA VAL A 211 7.79 7.62 3.33
C VAL A 211 6.96 8.90 3.26
N THR A 212 7.10 9.65 2.17
CA THR A 212 6.31 10.85 1.90
C THR A 212 4.82 10.50 1.84
N LEU A 213 4.47 9.42 1.12
CA LEU A 213 3.08 8.96 1.00
C LEU A 213 2.51 8.50 2.34
N ARG A 214 3.27 7.74 3.12
CA ARG A 214 2.89 7.31 4.47
C ARG A 214 2.59 8.51 5.37
N ASN A 215 3.47 9.51 5.38
CA ASN A 215 3.29 10.73 6.18
C ASN A 215 2.08 11.55 5.71
N ALA A 216 1.85 11.65 4.39
CA ALA A 216 0.68 12.33 3.86
C ALA A 216 -0.62 11.62 4.28
N VAL A 217 -0.68 10.29 4.16
CA VAL A 217 -1.86 9.51 4.56
C VAL A 217 -2.14 9.67 6.06
N GLU A 218 -1.13 9.53 6.92
CA GLU A 218 -1.34 9.72 8.36
C GLU A 218 -1.76 11.15 8.71
N GLY A 219 -1.18 12.16 8.06
CA GLY A 219 -1.60 13.54 8.27
C GLY A 219 -3.04 13.80 7.83
N ARG A 220 -3.51 13.09 6.80
CA ARG A 220 -4.92 13.13 6.40
C ARG A 220 -5.82 12.50 7.44
N TRP A 221 -5.46 11.34 7.98
CA TRP A 221 -6.22 10.67 9.04
C TRP A 221 -6.27 11.52 10.32
N ALA A 222 -5.16 12.15 10.69
CA ALA A 222 -5.09 13.09 11.82
C ALA A 222 -6.02 14.31 11.64
N GLN A 223 -6.16 14.83 10.41
CA GLN A 223 -7.09 15.92 10.10
C GLN A 223 -8.55 15.50 10.13
N LEU A 224 -8.85 14.26 9.77
CA LEU A 224 -10.23 13.77 9.78
C LEU A 224 -10.74 13.73 11.22
N GLY A 225 -9.94 13.18 12.15
CA GLY A 225 -10.28 13.08 13.57
C GLY A 225 -11.61 12.33 13.81
N TYR A 226 -11.84 11.85 15.04
CA TYR A 226 -13.13 11.26 15.38
C TYR A 226 -13.77 11.98 16.53
N TRP A 227 -15.05 12.34 16.36
CA TRP A 227 -15.89 12.80 17.45
C TRP A 227 -16.71 11.62 17.97
N VAL A 228 -16.45 11.19 19.20
CA VAL A 228 -17.24 10.18 19.92
C VAL A 228 -17.90 10.85 21.10
N GLU A 229 -19.24 10.91 21.11
CA GLU A 229 -20.03 11.38 22.27
C GLU A 229 -19.57 12.72 22.90
N ASN A 230 -19.01 13.64 22.10
CA ASN A 230 -18.42 14.95 22.46
C ASN A 230 -16.93 14.97 22.83
N GLU A 231 -16.21 13.86 22.75
CA GLU A 231 -14.75 13.80 22.87
C GLU A 231 -14.10 13.61 21.50
N HIS A 232 -13.03 14.36 21.25
CA HIS A 232 -12.20 14.20 20.06
C HIS A 232 -11.19 13.07 20.31
N VAL A 233 -11.46 11.89 19.76
CA VAL A 233 -10.56 10.74 19.85
C VAL A 233 -9.48 10.89 18.79
N ALA A 234 -8.28 11.24 19.25
CA ALA A 234 -7.12 11.55 18.42
C ALA A 234 -6.13 10.38 18.29
N VAL A 235 -6.60 9.13 18.23
CA VAL A 235 -5.71 8.00 17.97
C VAL A 235 -6.03 7.43 16.60
N PRO A 236 -5.58 8.08 15.51
CA PRO A 236 -5.76 7.54 14.18
C PRO A 236 -5.02 6.20 14.07
N ASP A 237 -5.51 5.35 13.18
CA ASP A 237 -4.73 4.20 12.71
C ASP A 237 -3.34 4.67 12.26
N THR A 238 -2.33 3.82 12.44
CA THR A 238 -0.95 4.17 12.06
C THR A 238 -0.48 3.29 10.91
N LEU A 239 0.40 3.82 10.09
CA LEU A 239 1.07 3.07 9.04
C LEU A 239 2.44 2.62 9.53
N SER A 240 2.60 1.29 9.56
CA SER A 240 3.90 0.66 9.71
C SER A 240 4.67 0.74 8.39
N LEU A 241 5.95 1.08 8.50
CA LEU A 241 6.85 1.28 7.36
C LEU A 241 8.14 0.48 7.57
N VAL A 242 8.59 -0.22 6.52
CA VAL A 242 9.93 -0.81 6.39
C VAL A 242 10.53 -0.27 5.09
N GLY A 243 11.74 0.29 5.14
CA GLY A 243 12.38 0.87 3.94
C GLY A 243 11.63 2.11 3.43
N GLY A 244 11.44 2.20 2.11
CA GLY A 244 10.48 3.13 1.50
C GLY A 244 11.04 4.37 0.80
N HIS A 245 12.33 4.68 0.96
CA HIS A 245 12.99 5.81 0.29
C HIS A 245 13.57 5.48 -1.09
N ASP A 246 13.60 4.21 -1.46
CA ASP A 246 14.27 3.68 -2.66
C ASP A 246 13.33 3.55 -3.87
N VAL A 247 12.04 3.84 -3.68
CA VAL A 247 11.00 3.69 -4.69
C VAL A 247 9.90 4.74 -4.50
N ALA A 248 9.51 5.36 -5.62
CA ALA A 248 8.39 6.28 -5.71
C ALA A 248 7.24 5.67 -6.49
N LEU A 249 6.01 6.08 -6.18
CA LEU A 249 4.79 5.61 -6.87
C LEU A 249 4.15 6.66 -7.78
N GLY A 250 4.78 7.82 -7.91
CA GLY A 250 4.33 8.88 -8.81
C GLY A 250 5.18 10.14 -8.67
N LYS A 251 5.06 11.03 -9.64
CA LYS A 251 5.45 12.43 -9.52
C LYS A 251 4.43 13.16 -8.65
N ASN A 252 4.91 14.09 -7.86
CA ASN A 252 4.09 14.97 -7.07
C ASN A 252 3.59 16.12 -7.94
N ILE A 253 2.30 16.10 -8.31
CA ILE A 253 1.71 17.16 -9.14
C ILE A 253 1.60 18.51 -8.41
N ALA A 254 1.71 18.52 -7.07
CA ALA A 254 1.72 19.71 -6.25
C ALA A 254 3.13 20.30 -6.06
N PHE A 255 4.16 19.69 -6.66
CA PHE A 255 5.54 20.14 -6.53
C PHE A 255 5.80 21.47 -7.28
N GLY A 256 6.57 22.35 -6.63
CA GLY A 256 7.02 23.60 -7.21
C GLY A 256 6.02 24.76 -7.09
N PRO A 257 6.42 25.97 -7.55
CA PRO A 257 5.60 27.18 -7.45
C PRO A 257 4.33 27.12 -8.31
N ASP A 258 4.36 26.33 -9.39
CA ASP A 258 3.26 26.17 -10.36
C ASP A 258 2.50 24.84 -10.19
N GLY A 259 2.74 24.10 -9.10
CA GLY A 259 2.07 22.82 -8.84
C GLY A 259 0.54 22.96 -8.81
N ASP A 260 -0.17 21.92 -9.26
CA ASP A 260 -1.64 21.92 -9.29
C ASP A 260 -2.22 21.76 -7.88
N ARG A 261 -2.48 22.90 -7.23
CA ARG A 261 -3.11 22.96 -5.89
C ARG A 261 -4.63 22.98 -5.95
N SER A 262 -5.24 22.97 -7.14
CA SER A 262 -6.69 23.00 -7.28
C SER A 262 -7.37 21.70 -6.84
N ARG A 263 -6.58 20.63 -6.68
CA ARG A 263 -7.03 19.29 -6.28
C ARG A 263 -7.00 19.02 -4.78
N HIS A 264 -6.89 20.07 -3.96
CA HIS A 264 -6.79 19.95 -2.51
C HIS A 264 -5.67 18.97 -2.08
N PRO A 265 -4.41 19.28 -2.41
CA PRO A 265 -3.27 18.41 -2.10
C PRO A 265 -3.17 18.14 -0.60
N PHE A 266 -2.59 16.99 -0.29
CA PHE A 266 -2.29 16.59 1.08
C PHE A 266 -1.22 17.51 1.66
N HIS A 267 -1.19 17.64 2.98
CA HIS A 267 -0.11 18.35 3.67
C HIS A 267 0.86 17.34 4.26
N LEU A 268 2.17 17.57 4.12
CA LEU A 268 3.17 16.88 4.93
C LEU A 268 3.00 17.34 6.37
N ASP A 269 2.64 16.41 7.25
CA ASP A 269 2.32 16.78 8.61
C ASP A 269 3.58 17.15 9.40
N ALA A 270 3.67 18.42 9.81
CA ALA A 270 4.62 18.91 10.81
C ALA A 270 3.99 18.97 12.22
N GLY A 271 2.70 18.61 12.37
CA GLY A 271 1.88 18.91 13.56
C GLY A 271 1.58 17.72 14.48
N VAL A 272 1.77 16.47 14.06
CA VAL A 272 1.46 15.30 14.92
C VAL A 272 2.46 15.15 16.08
N VAL A 273 3.71 15.61 15.94
CA VAL A 273 4.68 15.60 17.05
C VAL A 273 4.23 16.52 18.19
N ASP A 274 3.64 17.67 17.87
CA ASP A 274 3.26 18.71 18.84
C ASP A 274 1.94 18.38 19.59
N LEU A 275 1.10 17.53 19.01
CA LEU A 275 -0.14 17.05 19.64
C LEU A 275 0.10 15.90 20.62
N VAL A 276 1.07 15.03 20.35
CA VAL A 276 1.44 13.94 21.25
C VAL A 276 2.22 14.46 22.46
N GLU A 277 3.09 15.48 22.30
CA GLU A 277 3.82 16.07 23.43
C GLU A 277 2.91 16.84 24.41
N ARG A 278 1.82 17.46 23.93
CA ARG A 278 0.85 18.17 24.80
C ARG A 278 -0.09 17.28 25.61
N TRP A 279 -0.08 15.96 25.38
CA TRP A 279 -0.89 15.02 26.16
C TRP A 279 -0.16 14.49 27.39
N TRP A 280 1.14 14.81 27.55
CA TRP A 280 1.97 14.38 28.68
C TRP A 280 2.37 15.52 29.63
N ASP A 281 1.82 16.72 29.45
CA ASP A 281 2.02 17.89 30.34
C ASP A 281 0.75 18.23 31.15
#